data_AF-A0A948U529-F1
#
_entry.id   AF-A0A948U529-F1
#
_cell.length_a   1.000
_cell.length_b   1.000
_cell.length_c   1.000
_cell.angle_alpha   90.00
_cell.angle_beta   90.00
_cell.angle_gamma   90.00
#
_symmetry.space_group_name_H-M   'P 1'
#
loop_
_entity.id
_entity.type
_entity.pdbx_description
1 polymer ?
#
loop_
_entity_poly.entity_id
_entity_poly.type
_entity_poly.pdbx_seq_one_letter_code
_entity_poly.pdbx_strand_id
1 'polypeptide(L)'
;MPNNKTCLITVALLALTLTGLIYLRQARAIPAAEVRLGDIPLELGEWQGKDISISERTYEILETKDVLIREYTGARGEKVVLVIVYSGVNRGSFHPPEICYLGGGRTLLNKGLERIEIGQKAMVWPPLAKAIAQPRKNPYTMQVNKLIMEDKAGKEI
;
A
#
# COMPACT_ATOMS: atom_id res chain seq x y z
N MET A 1 -23.56 -13.97 -47.04
CA MET A 1 -23.78 -14.70 -45.78
C MET A 1 -22.51 -15.44 -45.44
N PRO A 2 -21.89 -15.23 -44.26
CA PRO A 2 -20.70 -15.99 -43.88
C PRO A 2 -21.04 -17.48 -43.88
N ASN A 3 -20.17 -18.29 -44.49
CA ASN A 3 -20.38 -19.73 -44.55
C ASN A 3 -20.19 -20.32 -43.13
N ASN A 4 -20.89 -21.42 -42.84
CA ASN A 4 -20.86 -22.08 -41.54
C ASN A 4 -19.44 -22.46 -41.09
N LYS A 5 -18.56 -22.81 -42.04
CA LYS A 5 -17.15 -23.17 -41.78
C LYS A 5 -16.33 -21.98 -41.29
N THR A 6 -16.49 -20.80 -41.90
CA THR A 6 -15.85 -19.55 -41.51
C THR A 6 -16.35 -19.10 -40.13
N CYS A 7 -17.63 -19.31 -39.82
CA CYS A 7 -18.16 -19.02 -38.48
C CYS A 7 -17.53 -19.94 -37.42
N LEU A 8 -17.43 -21.24 -37.70
CA LEU A 8 -16.81 -22.22 -36.80
C LEU A 8 -15.31 -21.94 -36.56
N ILE A 9 -14.56 -21.59 -37.61
CA ILE A 9 -13.14 -21.26 -37.50
C ILE A 9 -12.94 -20.02 -36.63
N THR A 10 -13.75 -18.97 -36.84
CA THR A 10 -13.67 -17.74 -36.06
C THR A 10 -13.98 -18.00 -34.59
N VAL A 11 -15.02 -18.78 -34.28
CA VAL A 11 -15.38 -19.14 -32.90
C VAL A 11 -14.26 -19.96 -32.24
N ALA A 12 -13.66 -20.90 -32.96
CA ALA A 12 -12.55 -21.70 -32.44
C ALA A 12 -11.31 -20.85 -32.12
N LEU A 13 -10.97 -19.89 -32.98
CA LEU A 13 -9.87 -18.95 -32.75
C LEU A 13 -10.14 -18.02 -31.55
N LEU A 14 -11.37 -17.51 -31.43
CA LEU A 14 -11.78 -16.69 -30.28
C LEU A 14 -11.75 -17.49 -28.96
N ALA A 15 -12.19 -18.76 -28.98
CA ALA A 15 -12.11 -19.63 -27.82
C ALA A 15 -10.65 -19.90 -27.43
N LEU A 16 -9.80 -20.26 -28.40
CA LEU A 16 -8.38 -20.55 -28.15
C LEU A 16 -7.65 -19.33 -27.58
N THR A 17 -7.88 -18.14 -28.16
CA THR A 17 -7.30 -16.89 -27.66
C THR A 17 -7.78 -16.53 -26.26
N LEU A 18 -9.08 -16.69 -25.98
CA LEU A 18 -9.63 -16.45 -24.64
C LEU A 18 -9.04 -17.43 -23.61
N THR A 19 -8.97 -18.72 -23.93
CA THR A 19 -8.36 -19.73 -23.07
C THR A 19 -6.87 -19.44 -22.83
N GLY A 20 -6.12 -19.09 -23.87
CA GLY A 20 -4.72 -18.69 -23.77
C GLY A 20 -4.52 -17.48 -22.86
N LEU A 21 -5.37 -16.45 -22.98
CA LEU A 21 -5.35 -15.28 -22.10
C LEU A 21 -5.63 -15.65 -20.64
N ILE A 22 -6.64 -16.49 -20.38
CA ILE A 22 -6.98 -16.96 -19.03
C ILE A 22 -5.82 -17.74 -18.43
N TYR A 23 -5.18 -18.62 -19.21
CA TYR A 23 -4.01 -19.39 -18.77
C TYR A 23 -2.83 -18.49 -18.43
N LEU A 24 -2.50 -17.53 -19.31
CA LEU A 24 -1.40 -16.58 -19.08
C LEU A 24 -1.66 -15.67 -17.87
N ARG A 25 -2.92 -15.27 -17.63
CA ARG A 25 -3.28 -14.49 -16.43
C ARG A 25 -3.08 -15.29 -15.16
N GLN A 26 -3.51 -16.54 -15.12
CA GLN A 26 -3.31 -17.41 -13.97
C GLN A 26 -1.83 -17.73 -13.74
N ALA A 27 -1.06 -18.01 -14.80
CA ALA A 27 0.37 -18.27 -14.70
C ALA A 27 1.19 -17.04 -14.23
N ARG A 28 0.68 -15.83 -14.47
CA ARG A 28 1.25 -14.56 -13.98
C ARG A 28 0.65 -14.10 -12.66
N ALA A 29 -0.28 -14.85 -12.07
CA ALA A 29 -0.77 -14.55 -10.73
C ALA A 29 0.41 -14.72 -9.77
N ILE A 30 1.03 -13.60 -9.39
CA ILE A 30 1.95 -13.58 -8.26
C ILE A 30 1.11 -14.06 -7.07
N PRO A 31 1.47 -15.16 -6.40
CA PRO A 31 0.75 -15.58 -5.21
C PRO A 31 0.69 -14.37 -4.28
N ALA A 32 -0.53 -13.97 -3.90
CA ALA A 32 -0.70 -12.88 -2.97
C ALA A 32 0.10 -13.26 -1.72
N ALA A 33 1.21 -12.56 -1.48
CA ALA A 33 1.88 -12.66 -0.20
C ALA A 33 0.84 -12.23 0.83
N GLU A 34 0.52 -13.11 1.77
CA GLU A 34 -0.40 -12.80 2.86
C GLU A 34 0.27 -11.73 3.73
N VAL A 35 -0.02 -10.45 3.47
CA VAL A 35 0.53 -9.34 4.24
C VAL A 35 -0.24 -9.24 5.54
N ARG A 36 0.42 -9.58 6.64
CA ARG A 36 -0.16 -9.49 7.98
C ARG A 36 0.13 -8.11 8.56
N LEU A 37 -0.73 -7.14 8.27
CA LEU A 37 -0.58 -5.78 8.81
C LEU A 37 -0.62 -5.74 10.34
N GLY A 38 -1.29 -6.73 10.97
CA GLY A 38 -1.29 -6.91 12.43
C GLY A 38 0.07 -7.23 13.04
N ASP A 39 1.04 -7.70 12.26
CA ASP A 39 2.40 -7.97 12.74
C ASP A 39 3.18 -6.68 13.03
N ILE A 40 2.71 -5.53 12.54
CA ILE A 40 3.30 -4.25 12.91
C ILE A 40 3.08 -4.08 14.42
N PRO A 41 4.12 -3.79 15.22
CA PRO A 41 4.02 -3.78 16.67
C PRO A 41 3.23 -2.56 17.16
N LEU A 42 2.50 -2.72 18.26
CA LEU A 42 1.87 -1.59 18.96
C LEU A 42 2.90 -0.78 19.76
N GLU A 43 4.07 -1.33 20.05
CA GLU A 43 5.12 -0.65 20.81
C GLU A 43 6.37 -0.46 19.96
N LEU A 44 6.84 0.78 19.85
CA LEU A 44 8.02 1.16 19.08
C LEU A 44 8.95 2.00 19.94
N GLY A 45 9.78 1.35 20.77
CA GLY A 45 10.59 2.05 21.76
C GLY A 45 9.67 2.75 22.78
N GLU A 46 9.79 4.07 22.89
CA GLU A 46 8.96 4.90 23.79
C GLU A 46 7.59 5.28 23.20
N TRP A 47 7.24 4.74 22.02
CA TRP A 47 5.98 5.05 21.35
C TRP A 47 4.93 3.97 21.61
N GLN A 48 3.75 4.40 22.05
CA GLN A 48 2.59 3.53 22.26
C GLN A 48 1.58 3.73 21.13
N GLY A 49 1.27 2.64 20.43
CA GLY A 49 0.36 2.57 19.31
C GLY A 49 -1.06 2.21 19.73
N LYS A 50 -2.04 2.76 19.02
CA LYS A 50 -3.46 2.42 19.12
C LYS A 50 -4.07 2.34 17.73
N ASP A 51 -4.69 1.20 17.43
CA ASP A 51 -5.42 1.02 16.19
C ASP A 51 -6.67 1.89 16.16
N ILE A 52 -6.90 2.51 15.01
CA ILE A 52 -8.08 3.31 14.71
C ILE A 52 -9.02 2.44 13.87
N SER A 53 -10.24 2.26 14.38
CA SER A 53 -11.28 1.48 13.68
C SER A 53 -11.64 2.15 12.35
N ILE A 54 -11.74 1.32 11.30
CA ILE A 54 -12.07 1.76 9.95
C ILE A 54 -13.54 1.40 9.69
N SER A 55 -14.28 2.31 9.04
CA SER A 55 -15.68 2.08 8.69
C SER A 55 -15.81 1.12 7.51
N GLU A 56 -16.91 0.35 7.44
CA GLU A 56 -17.17 -0.55 6.29
C GLU A 56 -17.16 0.19 4.95
N ARG A 57 -17.77 1.37 4.90
CA ARG A 57 -17.74 2.24 3.72
C ARG A 57 -16.32 2.57 3.27
N THR A 58 -15.37 2.71 4.19
CA THR A 58 -13.97 2.98 3.84
C THR A 58 -13.32 1.75 3.20
N TYR A 59 -13.59 0.53 3.71
CA TYR A 59 -13.11 -0.69 3.06
C TYR A 59 -13.72 -0.87 1.66
N GLU A 60 -15.00 -0.54 1.49
CA GLU A 60 -15.66 -0.57 0.17
C GLU A 60 -14.99 0.39 -0.81
N ILE A 61 -14.70 1.63 -0.40
CA ILE A 61 -14.02 2.62 -1.25
C ILE A 61 -12.59 2.20 -1.58
N LEU A 62 -11.86 1.63 -0.62
CA LEU A 62 -10.46 1.21 -0.82
C LEU A 62 -10.36 -0.12 -1.58
N GLU A 63 -11.46 -0.86 -1.74
CA GLU A 63 -11.54 -2.17 -2.38
C GLU A 63 -10.54 -3.20 -1.80
N THR A 64 -10.18 -3.03 -0.52
CA THR A 64 -9.29 -3.92 0.22
C THR A 64 -9.65 -3.92 1.69
N LYS A 65 -9.46 -5.07 2.35
CA LYS A 65 -9.56 -5.21 3.81
C LYS A 65 -8.21 -5.09 4.51
N ASP A 66 -7.11 -5.15 3.74
CA ASP A 66 -5.76 -5.02 4.26
C ASP A 66 -5.42 -3.54 4.44
N VAL A 67 -6.03 -2.92 5.45
CA VAL A 67 -5.81 -1.53 5.82
C VAL A 67 -5.47 -1.43 7.30
N LEU A 68 -4.40 -0.71 7.62
CA LEU A 68 -4.02 -0.35 8.98
C LEU A 68 -4.01 1.16 9.12
N ILE A 69 -4.74 1.67 10.10
CA ILE A 69 -4.62 3.04 10.59
C ILE A 69 -4.27 2.94 12.07
N ARG A 70 -3.10 3.45 12.45
CA ARG A 70 -2.60 3.40 13.84
C ARG A 70 -2.04 4.74 14.26
N GLU A 71 -2.47 5.25 15.39
CA GLU A 71 -1.86 6.42 16.05
C GLU A 71 -0.81 5.96 17.04
N TYR A 72 0.41 6.44 16.91
CA TYR A 72 1.48 6.32 17.89
C TYR A 72 1.59 7.59 18.71
N THR A 73 1.65 7.45 20.03
CA THR A 73 1.91 8.55 20.97
C THR A 73 3.30 8.36 21.58
N GLY A 74 4.15 9.38 21.49
CA GLY A 74 5.49 9.39 22.08
C GLY A 74 5.49 9.83 23.54
N ALA A 75 6.61 9.64 24.23
CA ALA A 75 6.75 9.96 25.65
C ALA A 75 6.47 11.44 26.01
N ARG A 76 6.62 12.38 25.06
CA ARG A 76 6.32 13.81 25.30
C ARG A 76 4.94 14.21 24.77
N GLY A 77 4.10 13.23 24.43
CA GLY A 77 2.76 13.45 23.89
C GLY A 77 2.72 13.77 22.39
N GLU A 78 3.84 13.59 21.67
CA GLU A 78 3.85 13.70 20.21
C GLU A 78 2.93 12.63 19.61
N LYS A 79 2.25 12.95 18.50
CA LYS A 79 1.34 12.02 17.82
C LYS A 79 1.75 11.84 16.37
N VAL A 80 1.78 10.58 15.93
CA VAL A 80 2.03 10.21 14.54
C VAL A 80 0.99 9.20 14.10
N VAL A 81 0.35 9.40 12.95
CA VAL A 81 -0.60 8.44 12.38
C VAL A 81 0.07 7.67 11.25
N LEU A 82 0.21 6.36 11.43
CA LEU A 82 0.62 5.41 10.41
C LEU A 82 -0.60 4.92 9.63
N VAL A 83 -0.58 5.13 8.32
CA VAL A 83 -1.60 4.61 7.40
C VAL A 83 -0.95 3.68 6.39
N ILE A 84 -1.41 2.44 6.33
CA ILE A 84 -0.99 1.46 5.33
C ILE A 84 -2.23 0.92 4.66
N VAL A 85 -2.31 1.08 3.34
CA VAL A 85 -3.33 0.48 2.48
C VAL A 85 -2.62 -0.50 1.56
N TYR A 86 -2.92 -1.78 1.70
CA TYR A 86 -2.34 -2.84 0.87
C TYR A 86 -3.42 -3.43 -0.03
N SER A 87 -3.18 -3.46 -1.34
CA SER A 87 -4.13 -3.99 -2.32
C SER A 87 -3.62 -5.22 -3.09
N GLY A 88 -2.47 -5.78 -2.67
CA GLY A 88 -1.88 -6.97 -3.26
C GLY A 88 -1.72 -6.89 -4.78
N VAL A 89 -2.37 -7.82 -5.49
CA VAL A 89 -2.37 -7.91 -6.95
C VAL A 89 -3.43 -7.02 -7.61
N ASN A 90 -4.41 -6.53 -6.85
CA ASN A 90 -5.44 -5.63 -7.36
C ASN A 90 -4.92 -4.18 -7.27
N ARG A 91 -4.27 -3.72 -8.35
CA ARG A 91 -3.70 -2.36 -8.43
C ARG A 91 -4.63 -1.34 -9.08
N GLY A 92 -5.89 -1.71 -9.33
CA GLY A 92 -6.85 -0.87 -10.06
C GLY A 92 -7.06 0.52 -9.44
N SER A 93 -6.89 0.61 -8.12
CA SER A 93 -7.26 1.78 -7.31
C SER A 93 -6.09 2.36 -6.49
N PHE A 94 -4.83 1.99 -6.81
CA PHE A 94 -3.67 2.54 -6.09
C PHE A 94 -3.40 3.97 -6.56
N HIS A 95 -3.61 4.93 -5.67
CA HIS A 95 -3.26 6.33 -5.90
C HIS A 95 -2.13 6.75 -4.94
N PRO A 96 -1.27 7.69 -5.35
CA PRO A 96 -0.30 8.28 -4.43
C PRO A 96 -1.00 8.83 -3.18
N PRO A 97 -0.35 8.80 -1.99
CA PRO A 97 -0.93 9.27 -0.74
C PRO A 97 -1.53 10.68 -0.85
N GLU A 98 -0.91 11.56 -1.63
CA GLU A 98 -1.43 12.90 -1.93
C GLU A 98 -2.91 12.89 -2.35
N ILE A 99 -3.27 11.98 -3.26
CA ILE A 99 -4.63 11.90 -3.81
C ILE A 99 -5.60 11.38 -2.75
N CYS A 100 -5.18 10.44 -1.90
CA CYS A 100 -5.98 9.93 -0.80
C CYS A 100 -6.33 11.04 0.19
N TYR A 101 -5.35 11.87 0.58
CA TYR A 101 -5.60 12.96 1.51
C TYR A 101 -6.44 14.09 0.90
N LEU A 102 -6.22 14.43 -0.37
CA LEU A 102 -7.07 15.38 -1.09
C LEU A 102 -8.52 14.87 -1.17
N GLY A 103 -8.73 13.59 -1.50
CA GLY A 103 -10.04 12.95 -1.50
C GLY A 103 -10.71 12.92 -0.12
N GLY A 104 -9.91 12.83 0.95
CA GLY A 104 -10.35 13.01 2.34
C GLY A 104 -10.72 14.45 2.72
N GLY A 105 -10.65 15.39 1.78
CA GLY A 105 -10.96 16.80 1.96
C GLY A 105 -9.87 17.59 2.67
N ARG A 106 -8.61 17.16 2.55
CA ARG A 106 -7.43 17.94 2.94
C ARG A 106 -6.96 18.81 1.77
N THR A 107 -6.22 19.86 2.09
CA THR A 107 -5.56 20.72 1.08
C THR A 107 -4.06 20.48 1.14
N LEU A 108 -3.42 20.26 -0.01
CA LEU A 108 -1.96 20.16 -0.11
C LEU A 108 -1.36 21.57 -0.11
N LEU A 109 -0.58 21.90 0.92
CA LEU A 109 0.11 23.19 1.04
C LEU A 109 1.50 23.13 0.41
N ASN A 110 2.24 22.04 0.63
CA ASN A 110 3.60 21.87 0.12
C ASN A 110 3.92 20.39 -0.11
N LYS A 111 4.71 20.11 -1.15
CA LYS A 111 5.30 18.79 -1.43
C LYS A 111 6.80 18.94 -1.64
N GLY A 112 7.58 18.17 -0.91
CA GLY A 112 9.04 18.16 -1.01
C GLY A 112 9.63 16.77 -0.84
N LEU A 113 10.95 16.68 -1.03
CA LEU A 113 11.72 15.50 -0.69
C LEU A 113 12.44 15.77 0.64
N GLU A 114 12.25 14.88 1.60
CA GLU A 114 12.95 14.94 2.88
C GLU A 114 13.83 13.71 3.03
N ARG A 115 15.04 13.92 3.54
CA ARG A 115 15.96 12.83 3.87
C ARG A 115 15.76 12.49 5.33
N ILE A 116 15.32 11.27 5.59
CA ILE A 116 15.17 10.74 6.95
C ILE A 116 16.35 9.83 7.23
N GLU A 117 16.99 10.06 8.38
CA GLU A 117 17.98 9.14 8.94
C GLU A 117 17.24 8.02 9.66
N ILE A 118 17.40 6.79 9.16
CA ILE A 118 16.86 5.59 9.79
C ILE A 118 17.90 5.14 10.81
N GLY A 119 17.63 5.40 12.10
CA GLY A 119 18.54 5.10 13.20
C GLY A 119 19.00 3.63 13.22
N GLN A 120 20.25 3.41 13.63
CA GLN A 120 20.98 2.14 13.56
C GLN A 120 20.39 0.95 14.32
N LYS A 121 19.36 1.13 15.15
CA LYS A 121 18.74 -0.01 15.84
C LYS A 121 17.75 -0.67 14.89
N ALA A 122 18.30 -1.44 13.95
CA ALA A 122 17.56 -2.51 13.31
C ALA A 122 16.93 -3.33 14.44
N MET A 123 15.64 -3.12 14.69
CA MET A 123 14.82 -4.17 15.28
C MET A 123 14.96 -5.32 14.30
N VAL A 124 15.83 -6.28 14.63
CA VAL A 124 15.99 -7.50 13.86
C VAL A 124 14.66 -8.23 14.01
N TRP A 125 13.75 -8.00 13.06
CA TRP A 125 12.51 -8.76 12.96
C TRP A 125 12.93 -10.23 12.78
N PRO A 126 12.68 -11.13 13.76
CA PRO A 126 13.32 -12.45 13.79
C PRO A 126 13.13 -13.30 12.52
N PRO A 127 12.00 -13.19 11.77
CA PRO A 127 11.85 -13.91 10.50
C PRO A 127 12.66 -13.41 9.29
N LEU A 128 13.15 -12.15 9.27
CA LEU A 128 13.65 -11.52 8.02
C LEU A 128 15.19 -11.47 7.87
N ALA A 129 15.94 -12.06 8.80
CA ALA A 129 17.41 -12.03 8.79
C ALA A 129 18.06 -12.64 7.52
N LYS A 130 17.34 -13.47 6.76
CA LYS A 130 17.88 -14.15 5.56
C LYS A 130 17.69 -13.39 4.23
N ALA A 131 16.87 -12.34 4.17
CA ALA A 131 16.49 -11.71 2.89
C ALA A 131 17.28 -10.45 2.52
N ILE A 132 18.15 -9.92 3.39
CA ILE A 132 18.80 -8.61 3.20
C ILE A 132 20.25 -8.74 2.67
N ALA A 133 20.49 -9.69 1.77
CA ALA A 133 21.82 -9.93 1.18
C ALA A 133 22.09 -9.06 -0.07
N GLN A 134 21.64 -7.79 -0.08
CA GLN A 134 22.04 -6.82 -1.10
C GLN A 134 22.58 -5.55 -0.43
N PRO A 135 23.84 -5.15 -0.71
CA PRO A 135 24.43 -3.97 -0.10
C PRO A 135 23.79 -2.70 -0.65
N ARG A 136 22.84 -2.11 0.08
CA ARG A 136 22.38 -0.74 -0.20
C ARG A 136 23.52 0.24 0.13
N LYS A 137 23.79 1.18 -0.77
CA LYS A 137 24.94 2.12 -0.68
C LYS A 137 24.94 3.06 0.53
N ASN A 138 23.84 3.14 1.29
CA ASN A 138 23.80 3.70 2.64
C ASN A 138 22.48 3.24 3.30
N PRO A 139 22.47 2.20 4.14
CA PRO A 139 21.23 1.62 4.67
C PRO A 139 20.51 2.54 5.69
N TYR A 140 21.11 3.68 6.06
CA TYR A 140 20.65 4.54 7.14
C TYR A 140 20.03 5.85 6.67
N THR A 141 19.89 6.08 5.36
CA THR A 141 19.21 7.27 4.84
C THR A 141 18.19 6.87 3.78
N MET A 142 16.94 7.31 3.97
CA MET A 142 15.87 7.10 2.99
C MET A 142 15.31 8.46 2.56
N GLN A 143 15.18 8.65 1.24
CA GLN A 143 14.42 9.80 0.71
C GLN A 143 12.94 9.44 0.72
N VAL A 144 12.13 10.33 1.29
CA VAL A 144 10.67 10.18 1.32
C VAL A 144 10.01 11.44 0.77
N ASN A 145 8.79 11.29 0.26
CA ASN A 145 7.95 12.44 -0.05
C ASN A 145 7.40 13.03 1.25
N LYS A 146 7.71 14.30 1.51
CA LYS A 146 7.10 15.10 2.57
C LYS A 146 5.90 15.84 2.01
N LEU A 147 4.76 15.70 2.65
CA LEU A 147 3.53 16.42 2.33
C LEU A 147 3.16 17.29 3.54
N ILE A 148 2.92 18.57 3.32
CA ILE A 148 2.35 19.47 4.32
C ILE A 148 0.90 19.69 3.91
N MET A 149 -0.03 19.31 4.79
CA MET A 149 -1.46 19.31 4.50
C MET A 149 -2.22 20.14 5.53
N GLU A 150 -3.37 20.67 5.13
CA GLU A 150 -4.30 21.39 6.00
C GLU A 150 -5.64 20.65 6.09
N ASP A 151 -6.26 20.67 7.28
CA ASP A 151 -7.64 20.22 7.44
C ASP A 151 -8.69 21.27 7.01
N LYS A 152 -9.97 20.86 6.99
CA LYS A 152 -11.08 21.77 6.65
C LYS A 152 -11.26 22.91 7.66
N ALA A 153 -10.64 22.83 8.83
CA ALA A 153 -10.69 23.84 9.88
C ALA A 153 -9.50 24.81 9.82
N GLY A 154 -8.62 24.68 8.82
CA GLY A 154 -7.48 25.56 8.62
C GLY A 154 -6.26 25.21 9.48
N LYS A 155 -6.14 23.96 9.95
CA LYS A 155 -5.03 23.51 10.79
C LYS A 155 -4.06 22.66 10.00
N GLU A 156 -2.78 23.04 10.04
CA GLU A 156 -1.66 22.24 9.51
C GLU A 156 -1.49 20.95 10.32
N ILE A 157 -1.27 19.85 9.60
CA ILE A 157 -1.10 18.49 10.14
C ILE A 157 0.05 17.76 9.45
#